data_AF-R9LZK2-F1
#
_entry.id   AF-R9LZK2-F1
#
_cell.length_a   1.000
_cell.length_b   1.000
_cell.length_c   1.000
_cell.angle_alpha   90.00
_cell.angle_beta   90.00
_cell.angle_gamma   90.00
#
_symmetry.space_group_name_H-M   'P 1'
#
loop_
_entity.id
_entity.type
_entity.pdbx_description
1 polymer ?
#
loop_
_entity_poly.entity_id
_entity_poly.type
_entity_poly.pdbx_seq_one_letter_code
_entity_poly.pdbx_strand_id
1 'polypeptide(L)'
;MKKAELQNQLIGKVQKCWDTYTDSLLELSPGELISSANEIAAASCCHEQLNGCADSCSEDLLEYLLRFDDPLKAIRDQWMAELDMDCGETFKQVLWSLRQYGPEPENSPAVGGLTME
;
A
#
# COMPACT_ATOMS: atom_id res chain seq x y z
N MET A 1 -7.68 -31.85 2.16
CA MET A 1 -7.24 -31.38 3.51
C MET A 1 -8.43 -30.76 4.21
N LYS A 2 -8.43 -30.59 5.52
CA LYS A 2 -9.44 -29.75 6.18
C LYS A 2 -9.11 -28.28 5.93
N LYS A 3 -10.08 -27.41 5.63
CA LYS A 3 -9.91 -25.95 5.50
C LYS A 3 -8.91 -25.33 6.50
N ALA A 4 -9.05 -25.66 7.78
CA ALA A 4 -8.18 -25.16 8.84
C ALA A 4 -6.69 -25.48 8.65
N GLU A 5 -6.38 -26.63 8.06
CA GLU A 5 -5.00 -27.02 7.71
C GLU A 5 -4.47 -26.15 6.56
N LEU A 6 -5.28 -25.91 5.53
CA LEU A 6 -4.90 -25.02 4.42
C LEU A 6 -4.66 -23.59 4.90
N GLN A 7 -5.49 -23.10 5.82
CA GLN A 7 -5.35 -21.78 6.45
C GLN A 7 -4.03 -21.68 7.23
N ASN A 8 -3.76 -22.63 8.12
CA ASN A 8 -2.53 -22.63 8.91
C ASN A 8 -1.29 -22.71 8.01
N GLN A 9 -1.34 -23.50 6.94
CA GLN A 9 -0.23 -23.58 5.98
C GLN A 9 -0.04 -22.28 5.22
N LEU A 10 -1.12 -21.62 4.79
CA LEU A 10 -1.02 -20.35 4.10
C LEU A 10 -0.47 -19.26 5.02
N ILE A 11 -0.98 -19.14 6.24
CA ILE A 11 -0.49 -18.17 7.24
C ILE A 11 0.99 -18.39 7.52
N GLY A 12 1.41 -19.64 7.78
CA GLY A 12 2.82 -19.95 8.03
C GLY A 12 3.72 -19.62 6.83
N LYS A 13 3.25 -19.88 5.60
CA LYS A 13 3.98 -19.54 4.38
C LYS A 13 4.07 -18.03 4.17
N VAL A 14 2.96 -17.32 4.33
CA VAL A 14 2.89 -15.85 4.23
C VAL A 14 3.79 -15.19 5.26
N GLN A 15 3.80 -15.67 6.51
CA GLN A 15 4.71 -15.15 7.54
C GLN A 15 6.18 -15.34 7.14
N LYS A 16 6.55 -16.52 6.61
CA LYS A 16 7.92 -16.75 6.14
C LYS A 16 8.30 -15.83 4.97
N CYS A 17 7.38 -15.60 4.03
CA CYS A 17 7.56 -14.66 2.93
C CYS A 17 7.73 -13.22 3.46
N TRP A 18 6.92 -12.83 4.44
CA TRP A 18 7.02 -11.54 5.12
C TRP A 18 8.38 -11.35 5.79
N ASP A 19 8.83 -12.33 6.58
CA ASP A 19 10.12 -12.27 7.27
C ASP A 19 11.27 -12.10 6.24
N THR A 20 11.27 -12.94 5.20
CA THR A 20 12.27 -12.87 4.11
C THR A 20 12.24 -11.52 3.40
N TYR A 21 11.06 -10.98 3.13
CA TYR A 21 10.89 -9.67 2.53
C TYR A 21 11.43 -8.57 3.44
N THR A 22 11.08 -8.59 4.73
CA THR A 22 11.59 -7.59 5.68
C THR A 22 13.11 -7.64 5.86
N ASP A 23 13.71 -8.83 5.89
CA ASP A 23 15.18 -8.98 5.87
C ASP A 23 15.78 -8.33 4.63
N SER A 24 15.20 -8.56 3.45
CA SER A 24 15.68 -7.95 2.20
C SER A 24 15.57 -6.42 2.21
N LEU A 25 14.58 -5.84 2.91
CA LEU A 25 14.46 -4.39 3.05
C LEU A 25 15.59 -3.80 3.92
N LEU A 26 16.08 -4.54 4.91
CA LEU A 26 17.17 -4.08 5.79
C LEU A 26 18.52 -3.99 5.05
N GLU A 27 18.67 -4.70 3.93
CA GLU A 27 19.85 -4.65 3.08
C GLU A 27 19.85 -3.47 2.09
N LEU A 28 18.70 -2.81 1.91
CA LEU A 28 18.55 -1.69 0.97
C LEU A 28 19.15 -0.40 1.51
N SER A 29 19.67 0.42 0.59
CA SER A 29 20.06 1.79 0.93
C SER A 29 18.84 2.67 1.27
N PRO A 30 19.03 3.80 1.99
CA PRO A 30 17.92 4.71 2.29
C PRO A 30 17.17 5.21 1.05
N GLY A 31 17.87 5.43 -0.07
CA GLY A 31 17.24 5.87 -1.32
C GLY A 31 16.40 4.78 -1.98
N GLU A 32 16.84 3.53 -1.90
CA GLU A 32 16.08 2.38 -2.39
C GLU A 32 14.84 2.12 -1.54
N LEU A 33 14.95 2.22 -0.21
CA LEU A 33 13.81 2.12 0.70
C LEU A 33 12.72 3.16 0.40
N ILE A 34 13.12 4.42 0.18
CA ILE A 34 12.18 5.49 -0.18
C ILE A 34 11.52 5.20 -1.54
N SER A 35 12.29 4.71 -2.51
CA SER A 35 11.78 4.37 -3.84
C SER A 35 10.80 3.20 -3.80
N SER A 36 10.98 2.26 -2.87
CA SER A 36 10.09 1.13 -2.64
C SER A 36 8.90 1.44 -1.71
N ALA A 37 8.71 2.68 -1.26
CA ALA A 37 7.69 3.00 -0.25
C ALA A 37 6.26 2.55 -0.62
N ASN A 38 5.85 2.71 -1.87
CA ASN A 38 4.54 2.26 -2.35
C ASN A 38 4.42 0.73 -2.35
N GLU A 39 5.51 0.05 -2.72
CA GLU A 39 5.60 -1.41 -2.72
C GLU A 39 5.55 -1.96 -1.29
N ILE A 40 6.28 -1.34 -0.36
CA ILE A 40 6.25 -1.66 1.07
C ILE A 40 4.84 -1.46 1.66
N ALA A 41 4.18 -0.34 1.33
CA ALA A 41 2.83 -0.08 1.78
C ALA A 41 1.83 -1.13 1.27
N ALA A 42 1.95 -1.52 -0.01
CA ALA A 42 1.15 -2.58 -0.60
C ALA A 42 1.43 -3.95 0.07
N ALA A 43 2.69 -4.28 0.31
CA ALA A 43 3.10 -5.53 0.94
C ALA A 43 2.54 -5.63 2.37
N SER A 44 2.67 -4.56 3.17
CA SER A 44 2.12 -4.50 4.53
C SER A 44 0.62 -4.70 4.53
N CYS A 45 -0.11 -3.96 3.68
CA CYS A 45 -1.55 -4.07 3.59
C CYS A 45 -1.99 -5.50 3.23
N CYS A 46 -1.32 -6.11 2.25
CA CYS A 46 -1.62 -7.48 1.82
C CYS A 46 -1.35 -8.51 2.94
N HIS A 47 -0.24 -8.36 3.67
CA HIS A 47 0.10 -9.23 4.80
C HIS A 47 -0.95 -9.15 5.93
N GLU A 48 -1.32 -7.93 6.32
CA GLU A 48 -2.34 -7.69 7.36
C GLU A 48 -3.70 -8.24 6.96
N GLN A 49 -4.12 -8.00 5.71
CA GLN A 49 -5.42 -8.45 5.21
C GLN A 49 -5.47 -9.97 5.06
N LEU A 50 -4.38 -10.61 4.64
CA LEU A 50 -4.30 -12.08 4.60
C LEU A 50 -4.43 -12.69 6.00
N ASN A 51 -3.72 -12.13 6.98
CA ASN A 51 -3.82 -12.62 8.36
C ASN A 51 -5.20 -12.36 8.98
N GLY A 52 -5.85 -11.24 8.65
CA GLY A 52 -7.17 -10.88 9.16
C GLY A 52 -8.35 -11.57 8.46
N CYS A 53 -8.18 -11.97 7.19
CA CYS A 53 -9.26 -12.53 6.37
C CYS A 53 -9.07 -13.99 5.96
N ALA A 54 -7.97 -14.66 6.35
CA ALA A 54 -7.74 -16.07 6.02
C ALA A 54 -8.90 -16.99 6.47
N ASP A 55 -9.57 -16.65 7.57
CA ASP A 55 -10.73 -17.39 8.08
C ASP A 55 -11.95 -17.34 7.14
N SER A 56 -12.14 -16.22 6.45
CA SER A 56 -13.25 -15.96 5.54
C SER A 56 -12.96 -16.41 4.11
N CYS A 57 -11.70 -16.71 3.76
CA CYS A 57 -11.33 -17.27 2.46
C CYS A 57 -11.98 -18.64 2.21
N SER A 58 -12.32 -18.94 0.95
CA SER A 58 -12.77 -20.26 0.50
C SER A 58 -11.59 -21.24 0.40
N GLU A 59 -11.87 -22.54 0.46
CA GLU A 59 -10.83 -23.58 0.31
C GLU A 59 -10.12 -23.48 -1.04
N ASP A 60 -10.87 -23.27 -2.14
CA ASP A 60 -10.29 -23.08 -3.48
C ASP A 60 -9.31 -21.90 -3.56
N LEU A 61 -9.61 -20.79 -2.89
CA LEU A 61 -8.76 -19.62 -2.88
C LEU A 61 -7.48 -19.87 -2.07
N LEU A 62 -7.60 -20.56 -0.92
CA LEU A 62 -6.44 -20.95 -0.11
C LEU A 62 -5.52 -21.88 -0.90
N GLU A 63 -6.07 -22.88 -1.59
CA GLU A 63 -5.30 -23.79 -2.45
C GLU A 63 -4.65 -23.07 -3.62
N TYR A 64 -5.35 -22.10 -4.23
CA TYR A 64 -4.80 -21.26 -5.29
C TYR A 64 -3.59 -20.46 -4.80
N LEU A 65 -3.70 -19.81 -3.64
CA LEU A 65 -2.62 -19.01 -3.06
C LEU A 65 -1.41 -19.88 -2.66
N LEU A 66 -1.65 -21.08 -2.14
CA LEU A 66 -0.57 -21.99 -1.75
C LEU A 66 0.32 -22.44 -2.92
N ARG A 67 -0.19 -22.37 -4.17
CA ARG A 67 0.56 -22.72 -5.39
C ARG A 67 1.68 -21.73 -5.72
N PHE A 68 1.58 -20.48 -5.26
CA PHE A 68 2.63 -19.48 -5.47
C PHE A 68 3.82 -19.79 -4.58
N ASP A 69 5.04 -19.62 -5.09
CA ASP A 69 6.24 -19.70 -4.26
C ASP A 69 6.22 -18.60 -3.18
N ASP A 70 5.90 -17.38 -3.60
CA ASP A 70 5.68 -16.21 -2.76
C ASP A 70 4.25 -15.67 -2.94
N PRO A 71 3.28 -16.16 -2.15
CA PRO A 71 1.90 -15.69 -2.23
C PRO A 71 1.76 -14.21 -1.84
N LEU A 72 2.62 -13.71 -0.95
CA LEU A 72 2.59 -12.31 -0.51
C LEU A 72 2.96 -11.39 -1.67
N LYS A 73 4.04 -11.69 -2.38
CA LYS A 73 4.45 -10.97 -3.59
C LYS A 73 3.38 -11.01 -4.67
N ALA A 74 2.78 -12.17 -4.92
CA ALA A 74 1.76 -12.31 -5.96
C ALA A 74 0.54 -11.40 -5.70
N ILE A 75 0.06 -11.35 -4.47
CA ILE A 75 -1.07 -10.49 -4.10
C ILE A 75 -0.66 -9.02 -4.11
N ARG A 76 0.52 -8.69 -3.58
CA ARG A 76 1.05 -7.32 -3.60
C ARG A 76 1.15 -6.77 -5.02
N ASP A 77 1.71 -7.54 -5.95
CA ASP A 77 1.90 -7.11 -7.33
C ASP A 77 0.53 -6.90 -8.01
N GLN A 78 -0.44 -7.77 -7.74
CA GLN A 78 -1.82 -7.57 -8.20
C GLN A 78 -2.47 -6.34 -7.55
N TRP A 79 -2.30 -6.15 -6.24
CA TRP A 79 -2.84 -5.01 -5.49
C TRP A 79 -2.32 -3.68 -6.05
N MET A 80 -1.03 -3.59 -6.35
CA MET A 80 -0.45 -2.41 -6.98
C MET A 80 -0.99 -2.18 -8.39
N ALA A 81 -1.22 -3.23 -9.18
CA ALA A 81 -1.80 -3.11 -10.51
C ALA A 81 -3.25 -2.61 -10.47
N GLU A 82 -4.04 -3.04 -9.50
CA GLU A 82 -5.43 -2.55 -9.30
C GLU A 82 -5.48 -1.12 -8.75
N LEU A 83 -4.46 -0.72 -7.97
CA LEU A 83 -4.33 0.62 -7.41
C LEU A 83 -3.50 1.58 -8.28
N ASP A 84 -3.09 1.17 -9.48
CA ASP A 84 -2.36 2.03 -10.42
C ASP A 84 -3.30 3.14 -10.93
N MET A 85 -3.46 4.14 -10.09
CA MET A 85 -4.25 5.33 -10.32
C MET A 85 -3.34 6.35 -10.98
N ASP A 86 -3.75 6.89 -12.13
CA ASP A 86 -2.97 7.90 -12.85
C ASP A 86 -2.67 9.08 -11.90
N CYS A 87 -1.41 9.14 -11.46
CA CYS A 87 -0.97 10.11 -10.46
C CYS A 87 -1.09 11.53 -11.01
N GLY A 88 -1.03 11.71 -12.33
CA GLY A 88 -1.10 13.01 -12.99
C GLY A 88 -2.49 13.64 -12.93
N GLU A 89 -3.55 12.87 -13.17
CA GLU A 89 -4.92 13.33 -13.09
C GLU A 89 -5.35 13.57 -11.63
N THR A 90 -4.96 12.66 -10.74
CA THR A 90 -5.21 12.78 -9.29
C THR A 90 -4.53 14.02 -8.70
N PHE A 91 -3.29 14.30 -9.10
CA PHE A 91 -2.56 15.48 -8.61
C PHE A 91 -3.25 16.79 -8.99
N LYS A 92 -3.79 16.91 -10.20
CA LYS A 92 -4.55 18.11 -10.62
C LYS A 92 -5.81 18.30 -9.78
N GLN A 93 -6.53 17.22 -9.47
CA GLN A 93 -7.70 17.26 -8.59
C GLN A 93 -7.35 17.67 -7.16
N VAL A 94 -6.21 17.18 -6.64
CA VAL A 94 -5.70 17.56 -5.31
C VAL A 94 -5.34 19.05 -5.29
N LEU A 95 -4.66 19.58 -6.31
CA LEU A 95 -4.35 21.02 -6.40
C LEU A 95 -5.61 21.88 -6.41
N TRP A 96 -6.63 21.46 -7.18
CA TRP A 96 -7.91 22.15 -7.20
C TRP A 96 -8.60 22.11 -5.82
N SER A 97 -8.62 20.94 -5.18
CA SER A 97 -9.22 20.76 -3.85
C SER A 97 -8.51 21.58 -2.78
N LEU A 98 -7.17 21.64 -2.82
CA LEU A 98 -6.36 22.46 -1.92
C LEU A 98 -6.69 23.96 -2.10
N ARG A 99 -6.90 24.42 -3.33
CA ARG A 99 -7.29 25.82 -3.59
C ARG A 99 -8.69 26.15 -3.04
N GLN A 100 -9.63 25.21 -3.12
CA GLN A 100 -11.03 25.46 -2.76
C GLN A 100 -11.31 25.26 -1.27
N TYR A 101 -10.63 24.29 -0.64
CA TYR A 101 -10.93 23.82 0.71
C TYR A 101 -9.70 23.79 1.62
N GLY A 102 -8.52 24.11 1.09
CA GLY A 102 -7.28 24.11 1.86
C GLY A 102 -7.12 25.34 2.76
N PRO A 103 -6.14 25.30 3.67
CA PRO A 103 -5.84 26.44 4.54
C PRO A 103 -5.35 27.63 3.72
N GLU A 104 -5.63 28.85 4.20
CA GLU A 104 -5.02 30.05 3.63
C GLU A 104 -3.50 29.99 3.84
N PRO A 105 -2.69 30.29 2.82
CA PRO A 105 -1.24 30.32 2.97
C PRO A 105 -0.86 31.39 4.00
N GLU A 106 0.00 31.06 4.96
CA GLU A 106 0.37 31.89 6.12
C GLU A 106 1.02 33.25 5.78
N ASN A 107 1.19 33.59 4.49
CA ASN A 107 1.73 34.88 4.03
C ASN A 107 0.94 35.43 2.84
N SER A 108 -0.35 35.70 3.03
CA SER A 108 -1.05 36.61 2.12
C SER A 108 -0.55 38.04 2.40
N PRO A 109 0.13 38.73 1.48
CA PRO A 109 0.51 40.11 1.72
C PRO A 109 -0.77 40.90 1.95
N ALA A 110 -0.88 41.54 3.12
CA ALA A 110 -1.97 42.45 3.43
C ALA A 110 -2.13 43.38 2.23
N VAL A 111 -3.30 43.32 1.57
CA VAL A 111 -3.61 44.19 0.45
C VAL A 111 -3.41 45.62 0.98
N GLY A 112 -2.35 46.26 0.50
CA GLY A 112 -1.94 47.57 0.99
C GLY A 112 -3.11 48.51 0.81
N GLY A 113 -3.58 49.08 1.93
CA GLY A 113 -4.65 50.05 1.93
C GLY A 113 -4.34 51.16 0.93
N LEU A 114 -5.16 51.26 -0.12
CA LEU A 114 -5.26 52.45 -0.96
C LEU A 114 -5.83 53.57 -0.08
N THR A 115 -4.97 54.28 0.64
CA THR A 115 -5.27 55.63 1.08
C THR A 115 -5.07 56.53 -0.14
N MET A 116 -6.17 56.89 -0.82
CA MET A 116 -6.17 58.07 -1.69
C MET A 116 -6.09 59.29 -0.77
N GLU A 117 -5.06 60.10 -1.00
CA GLU A 117 -4.91 61.44 -0.43
C GLU A 117 -5.91 62.43 -1.04
#